data_AF-H0QXH1-F1
#
_entry.id   AF-H0QXH1-F1
#
_cell.length_a   1.000
_cell.length_b   1.000
_cell.length_c   1.000
_cell.angle_alpha   90.00
_cell.angle_beta   90.00
_cell.angle_gamma   90.00
#
_symmetry.space_group_name_H-M   'P 1'
#
loop_
_entity.id
_entity.type
_entity.pdbx_description
1 polymer ?
#
loop_
_entity_poly.entity_id
_entity_poly.type
_entity_poly.pdbx_seq_one_letter_code
_entity_poly.pdbx_strand_id
1 'polypeptide(L)'
;MPPLDQSPWTREGYLSLKGTADIRGAGKVAVNSGALSVGFAVACNTDVTSGVTLGVTGGPTAQMSITYPPALVIGAQVLPNVSTTLRPGTISDVSFGSKKLAAAHAGVELDGVHVKVSGCLGPVAVRAYVSVAISTPLNDNTIHVYGKPHYL
;
A
#
# COMPACT_ATOMS: atom_id res chain seq x y z
N MET A 1 -7.75 -7.60 -13.79
CA MET A 1 -8.09 -7.37 -15.22
C MET A 1 -6.92 -7.81 -16.08
N PRO A 2 -7.09 -8.09 -17.40
CA PRO A 2 -5.94 -8.34 -18.26
C PRO A 2 -5.00 -7.14 -18.23
N PRO A 3 -3.68 -7.35 -18.09
CA PRO A 3 -2.74 -6.24 -18.00
C PRO A 3 -2.65 -5.51 -19.35
N LEU A 4 -2.66 -4.19 -19.30
CA LEU A 4 -2.67 -3.34 -20.51
C LEU A 4 -1.38 -3.50 -21.34
N ASP A 5 -0.27 -3.87 -20.70
CA ASP A 5 1.01 -4.17 -21.36
C ASP A 5 1.09 -5.58 -21.98
N GLN A 6 0.03 -6.38 -21.86
CA GLN A 6 -0.07 -7.77 -22.34
C GLN A 6 1.03 -8.71 -21.81
N SER A 7 1.73 -8.32 -20.74
CA SER A 7 2.80 -9.11 -20.18
C SER A 7 2.26 -10.25 -19.32
N PRO A 8 2.75 -11.49 -19.48
CA PRO A 8 2.35 -12.61 -18.62
C PRO A 8 2.82 -12.44 -17.16
N TRP A 9 3.78 -11.54 -16.93
CA TRP A 9 4.39 -11.23 -15.62
C TRP A 9 3.82 -9.98 -14.96
N THR A 10 2.81 -9.37 -15.57
CA THR A 10 2.12 -8.20 -15.03
C THR A 10 0.75 -8.61 -14.48
N ARG A 11 0.36 -8.01 -13.35
CA ARG A 11 -1.00 -8.04 -12.80
C ARG A 11 -1.50 -6.62 -12.65
N GLU A 12 -2.73 -6.38 -13.07
CA GLU A 12 -3.37 -5.07 -12.98
C GLU A 12 -4.79 -5.22 -12.41
N GLY A 13 -5.22 -4.19 -11.68
CA GLY A 13 -6.56 -4.13 -11.11
C GLY A 13 -6.93 -2.74 -10.63
N TYR A 14 -8.19 -2.63 -10.22
CA TYR A 14 -8.70 -1.46 -9.52
C TYR A 14 -9.02 -1.85 -8.09
N LEU A 15 -8.60 -1.02 -7.15
CA LEU A 15 -8.83 -1.20 -5.74
C LEU A 15 -9.71 -0.06 -5.23
N SER A 16 -10.68 -0.41 -4.39
CA SER A 16 -11.47 0.56 -3.65
C SER A 16 -11.43 0.18 -2.17
N LEU A 17 -11.34 1.18 -1.29
CA LEU A 17 -11.22 1.00 0.15
C LEU A 17 -11.92 2.15 0.85
N LYS A 18 -12.81 1.81 1.78
CA LYS A 18 -13.43 2.75 2.69
C LYS A 18 -12.97 2.45 4.11
N GLY A 19 -12.32 3.42 4.74
CA GLY A 19 -11.97 3.40 6.15
C GLY A 19 -12.80 4.44 6.90
N THR A 20 -13.38 4.05 8.03
CA THR A 20 -14.05 4.96 8.96
C THR A 20 -13.50 4.75 10.37
N ALA A 21 -13.35 5.84 11.11
CA ALA A 21 -12.95 5.83 12.50
C ALA A 21 -14.00 6.60 13.31
N ASP A 22 -14.52 5.94 14.34
CA ASP A 22 -15.51 6.50 15.26
C ASP A 22 -15.03 6.29 16.70
N ILE A 23 -14.69 7.37 17.40
CA ILE A 23 -14.38 7.32 18.82
C ILE A 23 -15.70 7.40 19.59
N ARG A 24 -16.04 6.36 20.34
CA ARG A 24 -17.28 6.29 21.13
C ARG A 24 -16.99 6.25 22.63
N GLY A 25 -18.00 6.61 23.42
CA GLY A 25 -17.95 6.63 24.89
C GLY A 25 -17.53 7.99 25.48
N ALA A 26 -17.88 8.21 26.74
CA ALA A 26 -17.47 9.40 27.50
C ALA A 26 -16.21 9.06 28.32
N GLY A 27 -15.06 9.04 27.64
CA GLY A 27 -13.76 8.86 28.30
C GLY A 27 -13.46 10.01 29.27
N LYS A 28 -12.68 9.73 30.33
CA LYS A 28 -12.27 10.74 31.32
C LYS A 28 -11.13 11.64 30.82
N VAL A 29 -10.50 11.28 29.70
CA VAL A 29 -9.33 11.96 29.12
C VAL A 29 -9.72 12.49 27.75
N ALA A 30 -9.47 13.78 27.51
CA ALA A 30 -9.75 14.40 26.22
C ALA A 30 -8.80 13.87 25.13
N VAL A 31 -9.31 13.79 23.90
CA VAL A 31 -8.50 13.47 22.72
C VAL A 31 -7.91 14.77 22.17
N ASN A 32 -6.58 14.87 22.12
CA ASN A 32 -5.88 16.04 21.62
C ASN A 32 -5.86 16.04 20.09
N SER A 33 -5.61 14.87 19.50
CA SER A 33 -5.66 14.68 18.06
C SER A 33 -5.94 13.23 17.69
N GLY A 34 -6.48 13.04 16.50
CA GLY A 34 -6.59 11.72 15.88
C GLY A 34 -6.33 11.82 14.38
N ALA A 35 -5.79 10.77 13.79
CA ALA A 35 -5.62 10.62 12.36
C ALA A 35 -5.99 9.21 11.90
N LEU A 36 -6.74 9.14 10.79
CA LEU A 36 -7.10 7.92 10.08
C LEU A 36 -6.27 7.85 8.80
N SER A 37 -5.50 6.79 8.63
CA SER A 37 -4.69 6.50 7.44
C SER A 37 -5.14 5.21 6.80
N VAL A 38 -5.13 5.14 5.47
CA VAL A 38 -5.57 3.96 4.72
C VAL A 38 -4.56 3.60 3.63
N GLY A 39 -4.47 2.31 3.32
CA GLY A 39 -3.61 1.86 2.24
C GLY A 39 -3.73 0.38 1.90
N PHE A 40 -2.82 -0.07 1.06
CA PHE A 40 -2.72 -1.46 0.61
C PHE A 40 -1.29 -1.97 0.74
N ALA A 41 -1.14 -3.15 1.31
CA ALA A 41 0.07 -3.94 1.24
C ALA A 41 -0.01 -4.85 0.01
N VAL A 42 1.01 -4.82 -0.85
CA VAL A 42 1.11 -5.63 -2.07
C VAL A 42 2.25 -6.62 -1.90
N ALA A 43 1.97 -7.90 -2.05
CA ALA A 43 2.93 -8.99 -1.90
C ALA A 43 3.09 -9.74 -3.22
N CYS A 44 4.35 -9.85 -3.65
CA CYS A 44 4.77 -10.70 -4.76
C CYS A 44 5.28 -12.03 -4.21
N ASN A 45 4.95 -13.17 -4.82
CA ASN A 45 5.50 -14.46 -4.39
C ASN A 45 6.97 -14.64 -4.82
N THR A 46 7.28 -14.32 -6.08
CA THR A 46 8.63 -14.47 -6.63
C THR A 46 8.89 -13.33 -7.60
N ASP A 47 9.94 -12.57 -7.36
CA ASP A 47 10.36 -11.50 -8.25
C ASP A 47 11.28 -12.09 -9.33
N VAL A 48 10.91 -11.89 -10.59
CA VAL A 48 11.65 -12.37 -11.78
C VAL A 48 12.44 -11.27 -12.48
N THR A 49 12.52 -10.09 -11.86
CA THR A 49 13.19 -8.91 -12.40
C THR A 49 14.36 -8.48 -11.54
N SER A 50 15.07 -7.43 -11.97
CA SER A 50 16.02 -6.70 -11.12
C SER A 50 15.33 -5.92 -9.98
N GLY A 51 13.98 -5.92 -9.92
CA GLY A 51 13.15 -5.34 -8.88
C GLY A 51 11.69 -5.15 -9.33
N VAL A 52 10.73 -5.54 -8.47
CA VAL A 52 9.29 -5.31 -8.69
C VAL A 52 8.99 -3.83 -8.86
N THR A 53 8.24 -3.48 -9.90
CA THR A 53 7.72 -2.12 -10.10
C THR A 53 6.24 -2.08 -9.72
N LEU A 54 5.92 -1.23 -8.75
CA LEU A 54 4.56 -0.96 -8.27
C LEU A 54 4.13 0.43 -8.73
N GLY A 55 3.19 0.47 -9.68
CA GLY A 55 2.58 1.71 -10.17
C GLY A 55 1.22 1.91 -9.53
N VAL A 56 1.00 3.09 -8.95
CA VAL A 56 -0.27 3.43 -8.32
C VAL A 56 -0.71 4.83 -8.73
N THR A 57 -1.94 4.92 -9.23
CA THR A 57 -2.58 6.20 -9.59
C THR A 57 -3.99 6.25 -9.02
N GLY A 58 -4.27 7.27 -8.19
CA GLY A 58 -5.57 7.49 -7.54
C GLY A 58 -5.45 7.91 -6.07
N GLY A 59 -6.29 8.85 -5.61
CA GLY A 59 -6.29 9.42 -4.26
C GLY A 59 -5.84 10.89 -4.19
N PRO A 60 -6.10 11.62 -3.08
CA PRO A 60 -5.82 13.07 -2.96
C PRO A 60 -4.33 13.43 -3.02
N THR A 61 -3.44 12.43 -2.99
CA THR A 61 -1.98 12.59 -3.03
C THR A 61 -1.30 11.44 -3.82
N ALA A 62 -1.63 11.16 -5.09
CA ALA A 62 -0.86 10.09 -5.78
C ALA A 62 -0.85 10.11 -7.31
N GLN A 63 0.29 10.55 -7.84
CA GLN A 63 1.07 9.73 -8.77
C GLN A 63 2.32 9.27 -8.00
N MET A 64 2.43 7.97 -7.69
CA MET A 64 3.64 7.38 -7.11
C MET A 64 3.94 6.06 -7.80
N SER A 65 5.16 5.96 -8.35
CA SER A 65 5.77 4.71 -8.80
C SER A 65 6.84 4.31 -7.78
N ILE A 66 6.66 3.18 -7.12
CA ILE A 66 7.64 2.64 -6.18
C ILE A 66 8.32 1.46 -6.86
N THR A 67 9.64 1.55 -7.05
CA THR A 67 10.47 0.41 -7.46
C THR A 67 11.11 -0.17 -6.21
N TYR A 68 10.90 -1.46 -5.97
CA TYR A 68 11.46 -2.18 -4.82
C TYR A 68 12.47 -3.25 -5.29
N PRO A 69 13.64 -3.40 -4.64
CA PRO A 69 14.18 -2.56 -3.57
C PRO A 69 14.50 -1.13 -4.07
N PRO A 70 14.50 -0.12 -3.19
CA PRO A 70 14.84 1.25 -3.58
C PRO A 70 16.22 1.25 -4.23
N ALA A 71 16.33 1.83 -5.42
CA ALA A 71 17.56 1.85 -6.18
C ALA A 71 18.65 2.65 -5.43
N LEU A 72 19.50 1.95 -4.67
CA LEU A 72 20.85 2.40 -4.41
C LEU A 72 21.60 2.31 -5.74
N VAL A 73 21.63 3.41 -6.49
CA VAL A 73 22.52 3.55 -7.65
C VAL A 73 23.94 3.69 -7.12
N ILE A 74 24.56 2.56 -6.80
CA ILE A 74 26.00 2.45 -6.62
C ILE A 74 26.51 1.92 -7.96
N GLY A 75 27.21 2.79 -8.70
CA GLY A 75 27.57 2.55 -10.10
C GLY A 75 28.33 1.23 -10.31
N ALA A 76 27.90 0.43 -11.28
CA ALA A 76 28.75 -0.58 -11.92
C ALA A 76 28.08 -1.17 -13.18
N GLN A 77 28.76 -0.93 -14.31
CA GLN A 77 29.07 -1.87 -15.40
C GLN A 77 27.91 -2.68 -16.02
N VAL A 78 27.58 -2.28 -17.24
CA VAL A 78 26.83 -3.05 -18.25
C VAL A 78 27.54 -4.37 -18.58
N LEU A 79 26.98 -5.49 -18.11
CA LEU A 79 27.17 -6.80 -18.72
C LEU A 79 25.80 -7.33 -19.18
N PRO A 80 25.67 -7.95 -20.36
CA PRO A 80 24.43 -8.54 -20.81
C PRO A 80 24.30 -9.92 -20.16
N ASN A 81 24.03 -9.97 -18.86
CA ASN A 81 23.58 -11.19 -18.23
C ASN A 81 22.06 -11.26 -18.40
N VAL A 82 21.58 -12.23 -19.18
CA VAL A 82 20.21 -12.72 -19.06
C VAL A 82 20.12 -13.39 -17.70
N SER A 83 19.94 -12.54 -16.69
CA SER A 83 19.88 -12.91 -15.30
C SER A 83 18.41 -13.07 -14.96
N THR A 84 17.90 -14.29 -15.12
CA THR A 84 16.69 -14.70 -14.43
C THR A 84 17.02 -14.84 -12.93
N THR A 85 17.36 -13.73 -12.27
CA THR A 85 17.54 -13.73 -10.82
C THR A 85 16.15 -13.84 -10.20
N LEU A 86 15.76 -15.05 -9.86
CA LEU A 86 14.59 -15.31 -9.03
C LEU A 86 14.91 -14.82 -7.61
N ARG A 87 14.21 -13.79 -7.14
CA ARG A 87 14.36 -13.27 -5.77
C ARG A 87 13.17 -13.66 -4.91
N PRO A 88 13.37 -13.86 -3.59
CA PRO A 88 12.28 -14.04 -2.65
C PRO A 88 11.27 -12.90 -2.75
N GLY A 89 9.99 -13.24 -2.69
CA GLY A 89 8.89 -12.30 -2.68
C GLY A 89 9.00 -11.22 -1.59
N THR A 90 8.53 -10.01 -1.89
CA THR A 90 8.57 -8.86 -0.98
C THR A 90 7.19 -8.27 -0.80
N ILE A 91 6.96 -7.62 0.34
CA ILE A 91 5.73 -6.90 0.67
C ILE A 91 6.02 -5.40 0.58
N SER A 92 5.24 -4.67 -0.22
CA SER A 92 5.33 -3.23 -0.38
C SER A 92 4.06 -2.56 0.13
N ASP A 93 4.20 -1.58 1.03
CA ASP A 93 3.08 -0.81 1.55
C ASP A 93 2.87 0.47 0.73
N VAL A 94 1.64 0.65 0.24
CA VAL A 94 1.20 1.86 -0.45
C VAL A 94 0.19 2.58 0.43
N SER A 95 0.59 3.73 0.96
CA SER A 95 -0.28 4.62 1.72
C SER A 95 -0.91 5.66 0.78
N PHE A 96 -2.21 5.88 0.92
CA PHE A 96 -3.00 6.78 0.06
C PHE A 96 -3.39 8.08 0.76
N GLY A 97 -2.81 8.32 1.93
CA GLY A 97 -2.99 9.54 2.70
C GLY A 97 -3.63 9.29 4.05
N SER A 98 -3.67 10.37 4.83
CA SER A 98 -4.22 10.42 6.17
C SER A 98 -5.20 11.58 6.29
N LYS A 99 -6.24 11.38 7.10
CA LYS A 99 -7.25 12.39 7.42
C LYS A 99 -7.28 12.58 8.92
N LYS A 100 -7.12 13.83 9.37
CA LYS A 100 -7.32 14.18 10.79
C LYS A 100 -8.79 13.95 11.16
N LEU A 101 -9.01 13.42 12.35
CA LEU A 101 -10.34 13.28 12.93
C LEU A 101 -10.94 14.67 13.15
N ALA A 102 -12.17 14.84 12.68
CA ALA A 102 -13.00 15.99 13.03
C ALA A 102 -13.84 15.56 14.24
N ALA A 103 -13.53 16.14 15.40
CA ALA A 103 -14.03 15.67 16.69
C ALA A 103 -13.73 14.16 16.89
N ALA A 104 -14.77 13.33 16.96
CA ALA A 104 -14.67 11.89 17.20
C ALA A 104 -14.73 11.04 15.92
N HIS A 105 -14.80 11.66 14.74
CA HIS A 105 -15.10 10.96 13.48
C HIS A 105 -14.09 11.28 12.37
N ALA A 106 -13.71 10.26 11.60
CA ALA A 106 -13.03 10.42 10.31
C ALA A 106 -13.51 9.38 9.32
N GLY A 107 -13.51 9.75 8.04
CA GLY A 107 -13.72 8.84 6.93
C GLY A 107 -12.71 9.12 5.84
N VAL A 108 -12.18 8.06 5.24
CA VAL A 108 -11.38 8.11 4.02
C VAL A 108 -11.94 7.08 3.05
N GLU A 109 -12.16 7.49 1.82
CA GLU A 109 -12.64 6.64 0.75
C GLU A 109 -11.69 6.75 -0.42
N LEU A 110 -11.20 5.60 -0.87
CA LEU A 110 -10.42 5.41 -2.07
C LEU A 110 -11.31 4.66 -3.05
N ASP A 111 -11.47 5.20 -4.25
CA ASP A 111 -12.21 4.54 -5.31
C ASP A 111 -11.40 4.58 -6.60
N GLY A 112 -11.44 3.47 -7.33
CA GLY A 112 -10.80 3.34 -8.64
C GLY A 112 -9.29 3.49 -8.60
N VAL A 113 -8.63 3.11 -7.50
CA VAL A 113 -7.17 3.12 -7.42
C VAL A 113 -6.63 2.10 -8.42
N HIS A 114 -5.98 2.58 -9.46
CA HIS A 114 -5.34 1.70 -10.43
C HIS A 114 -4.02 1.19 -9.85
N VAL A 115 -3.90 -0.14 -9.75
CA VAL A 115 -2.68 -0.82 -9.31
C VAL A 115 -2.11 -1.64 -10.45
N LYS A 116 -0.80 -1.49 -10.67
CA LYS A 116 -0.03 -2.27 -11.62
C LYS A 116 1.18 -2.86 -10.91
N VAL A 117 1.32 -4.18 -11.00
CA VAL A 117 2.44 -4.94 -10.44
C VAL A 117 3.11 -5.70 -11.57
N SER A 118 4.33 -5.31 -11.92
CA SER A 118 5.10 -5.95 -12.97
C SER A 118 6.32 -6.67 -12.41
N GLY A 119 6.70 -7.78 -13.04
CA GLY A 119 7.87 -8.57 -12.65
C GLY A 119 7.60 -9.64 -11.59
N CYS A 120 6.32 -9.96 -11.36
CA CYS A 120 5.92 -11.01 -10.42
C CYS A 120 5.64 -12.33 -11.12
N LEU A 121 6.37 -13.36 -10.70
CA LEU A 121 6.11 -14.75 -11.03
C LEU A 121 5.20 -15.36 -9.96
N GLY A 122 4.00 -15.73 -10.38
CA GLY A 122 2.98 -16.34 -9.54
C GLY A 122 1.88 -15.36 -9.10
N PRO A 123 1.09 -15.74 -8.08
CA PRO A 123 -0.01 -14.92 -7.61
C PRO A 123 0.50 -13.67 -6.87
N VAL A 124 -0.12 -12.52 -7.14
CA VAL A 124 0.11 -11.27 -6.42
C VAL A 124 -1.02 -11.10 -5.41
N ALA A 125 -0.69 -11.00 -4.12
CA ALA A 125 -1.67 -10.77 -3.06
C ALA A 125 -1.69 -9.29 -2.67
N VAL A 126 -2.88 -8.74 -2.47
CA VAL A 126 -3.10 -7.37 -2.02
C VAL A 126 -3.95 -7.41 -0.77
N ARG A 127 -3.56 -6.63 0.24
CA ARG A 127 -4.27 -6.54 1.51
C ARG A 127 -4.51 -5.08 1.86
N ALA A 128 -5.77 -4.71 1.99
CA ALA A 128 -6.13 -3.41 2.54
C ALA A 128 -5.76 -3.31 4.02
N TYR A 129 -5.31 -2.14 4.45
CA TYR A 129 -5.13 -1.80 5.86
C TYR A 129 -5.70 -0.42 6.16
N VAL A 130 -6.13 -0.27 7.41
CA VAL A 130 -6.62 0.98 7.98
C VAL A 130 -5.91 1.18 9.31
N SER A 131 -5.36 2.37 9.54
CA SER A 131 -4.65 2.71 10.77
C SER A 131 -5.26 3.95 11.40
N VAL A 132 -5.53 3.89 12.70
CA VAL A 132 -6.03 5.03 13.48
C VAL A 132 -5.03 5.34 14.57
N ALA A 133 -4.43 6.52 14.51
CA ALA A 133 -3.58 7.06 15.56
C ALA A 133 -4.38 8.07 16.38
N ILE A 134 -4.34 7.94 17.70
CA ILE A 134 -5.04 8.80 18.66
C ILE A 134 -4.01 9.27 19.69
N SER A 135 -3.95 10.57 19.93
CA SER A 135 -3.08 11.18 20.91
C SER A 135 -3.91 11.85 22.01
N THR A 136 -3.53 11.59 23.26
CA THR A 136 -4.10 12.17 24.48
C THR A 136 -2.97 12.76 25.32
N PRO A 137 -3.24 13.54 26.37
CA PRO A 137 -2.18 14.09 27.22
C PRO A 137 -1.37 13.02 27.97
N LEU A 138 -1.92 11.80 28.08
CA LEU A 138 -1.32 10.70 28.85
C LEU A 138 -0.67 9.64 27.96
N ASN A 139 -1.22 9.40 26.76
CA ASN A 139 -0.81 8.30 25.90
C ASN A 139 -1.06 8.60 24.42
N ASP A 140 -0.20 8.02 23.58
CA ASP A 140 -0.43 7.84 22.15
C ASP A 140 -0.80 6.38 21.88
N ASN A 141 -1.89 6.16 21.14
CA ASN A 141 -2.35 4.83 20.79
C ASN A 141 -2.55 4.73 19.27
N THR A 142 -2.06 3.64 18.68
CA THR A 142 -2.23 3.36 17.25
C THR A 142 -2.84 1.99 17.07
N ILE A 143 -3.93 1.93 16.31
CA ILE A 143 -4.68 0.71 16.02
C ILE A 143 -4.58 0.44 14.53
N HIS A 144 -4.15 -0.76 14.16
CA HIS A 144 -4.09 -1.22 12.78
C HIS A 144 -5.12 -2.32 12.55
N VAL A 145 -5.93 -2.17 11.53
CA VAL A 145 -6.91 -3.15 11.08
C VAL A 145 -6.54 -3.60 9.68
N TYR A 146 -6.48 -4.91 9.49
CA TYR A 146 -6.09 -5.52 8.23
C TYR A 146 -7.27 -6.31 7.64
N GLY A 147 -7.49 -6.14 6.34
CA GLY A 147 -8.49 -6.91 5.59
C GLY A 147 -8.01 -8.32 5.23
N LYS A 148 -8.92 -9.12 4.68
CA LYS A 148 -8.56 -10.39 4.03
C LYS A 148 -7.68 -10.10 2.79
N PRO A 149 -6.61 -10.88 2.55
CA PRO A 149 -5.87 -10.79 1.28
C PRO A 149 -6.75 -11.15 0.08
N HIS A 150 -6.58 -10.41 -1.00
CA HIS A 150 -7.18 -10.68 -2.31
C HIS A 150 -6.06 -10.86 -3.35
N TYR A 151 -6.30 -11.66 -4.39
CA TYR A 151 -5.33 -11.87 -5.45
C TYR A 151 -5.72 -11.08 -6.70
N LEU A 152 -4.71 -10.52 -7.38
CA LEU A 152 -4.87 -9.81 -8.66
C LEU A 152 -4.83 -10.76 -9.86
#